data_AF-A0A1A8X671-F1
#
_entry.id   AF-A0A1A8X671-F1
#
_cell.length_a   1.000
_cell.length_b   1.000
_cell.length_c   1.000
_cell.angle_alpha   90.00
_cell.angle_beta   90.00
_cell.angle_gamma   90.00
#
_symmetry.space_group_name_H-M   'P 1'
#
loop_
_entity.id
_entity.type
_entity.pdbx_description
1 polymer ?
#
loop_
_entity_poly.entity_id
_entity_poly.type
_entity_poly.pdbx_seq_one_letter_code
_entity_poly.pdbx_strand_id
1 'polypeptide(L)'
;MHSYIISITDTHGFLKKLHFYKLFDSACLINKDTPCLPNENIENRISLCETFLNQGADNYKKLIDHCLNGEKILRFFKSRLHSIVTDDIRDTFCGYVNYMLYSQIHEIDRPSNNISNYYTALINYNSYINPYNGCVNINDLSINKDDFQKKIYLFIHSENLYWIRENYNQVNTEDDTSFINFLDEVASNYNSIIDNTDCKKIAPYERELRNLEREFSSTLEFLKERGKKINSETLKPRKAECLHIDAIGNSLIINRLGYGISTSGSARWSPSNDEVNGNNNSIYTFVVSFVIISAILVALFILYK
;
A
#
# COMPACT_ATOMS: atom_id res chain seq x y z
N MET A 1 10.80 -0.17 2.76
CA MET A 1 9.98 -1.29 3.27
C MET A 1 10.82 -2.47 3.71
N HIS A 2 11.62 -3.06 2.82
CA HIS A 2 12.41 -4.26 3.14
C HIS A 2 13.34 -4.07 4.36
N SER A 3 14.05 -2.95 4.47
CA SER A 3 14.88 -2.66 5.65
C SER A 3 14.07 -2.56 6.95
N TYR A 4 12.83 -2.06 6.89
CA TYR A 4 11.92 -2.04 8.05
C TYR A 4 11.51 -3.45 8.46
N ILE A 5 11.17 -4.29 7.48
CA ILE A 5 10.82 -5.69 7.68
C ILE A 5 11.97 -6.46 8.36
N ILE A 6 13.22 -6.24 7.94
CA ILE A 6 14.38 -6.84 8.59
C ILE A 6 14.49 -6.34 10.03
N SER A 7 14.56 -5.02 10.21
CA SER A 7 14.78 -4.39 11.51
C SER A 7 13.77 -4.85 12.57
N ILE A 8 12.48 -4.88 12.23
CA ILE A 8 11.43 -5.25 13.19
C ILE A 8 11.52 -6.73 13.58
N THR A 9 11.90 -7.60 12.65
CA THR A 9 12.02 -9.03 12.94
C THR A 9 13.30 -9.39 13.70
N ASP A 10 14.29 -8.52 13.69
CA ASP A 10 15.49 -8.71 14.51
C ASP A 10 15.22 -8.31 15.96
N THR A 11 14.36 -7.31 16.19
CA THR A 11 13.84 -6.96 17.53
C THR A 11 12.81 -7.98 18.02
N HIS A 12 11.85 -8.35 17.18
CA HIS A 12 10.71 -9.22 17.50
C HIS A 12 10.76 -10.51 16.68
N GLY A 13 11.65 -11.42 17.06
CA GLY A 13 11.96 -12.65 16.31
C GLY A 13 10.75 -13.52 15.98
N PHE A 14 9.74 -13.55 16.85
CA PHE A 14 8.53 -14.35 16.64
C PHE A 14 7.72 -13.91 15.42
N LEU A 15 7.83 -12.64 15.00
CA LEU A 15 7.12 -12.11 13.84
C LEU A 15 7.53 -12.86 12.56
N LYS A 16 8.77 -13.39 12.46
CA LYS A 16 9.24 -14.19 11.30
C LYS A 16 8.35 -15.41 11.01
N LYS A 17 7.57 -15.88 12.00
CA LYS A 17 6.66 -17.02 11.87
C LYS A 17 5.35 -16.67 11.14
N LEU A 18 4.99 -15.37 11.09
CA LEU A 18 3.75 -14.88 10.49
C LEU A 18 3.78 -14.98 8.96
N HIS A 19 2.60 -15.15 8.34
CA HIS A 19 2.51 -15.26 6.89
C HIS A 19 3.03 -14.00 6.21
N PHE A 20 2.79 -12.80 6.76
CA PHE A 20 3.33 -11.54 6.25
C PHE A 20 4.80 -11.66 5.81
N TYR A 21 5.66 -12.21 6.66
CA TYR A 21 7.10 -12.30 6.38
C TYR A 21 7.44 -13.39 5.36
N LYS A 22 6.68 -14.48 5.34
CA LYS A 22 6.82 -15.50 4.28
C LYS A 22 6.51 -14.93 2.89
N LEU A 23 5.76 -13.82 2.81
CA LEU A 23 5.54 -13.10 1.56
C LEU A 23 6.78 -12.39 1.03
N PHE A 24 7.67 -11.96 1.93
CA PHE A 24 8.88 -11.21 1.59
C PHE A 24 10.15 -12.04 1.75
N ASP A 25 10.07 -13.25 2.29
CA ASP A 25 11.18 -14.19 2.43
C ASP A 25 11.62 -14.69 1.05
N SER A 26 12.52 -13.94 0.43
CA SER A 26 13.12 -14.28 -0.86
C SER A 26 14.51 -13.71 -0.98
N ALA A 27 15.47 -14.61 -1.22
CA ALA A 27 16.85 -14.25 -1.54
C ALA A 27 16.96 -13.29 -2.73
N CYS A 28 15.96 -13.24 -3.61
CA CYS A 28 15.96 -12.36 -4.79
C CYS A 28 15.60 -10.90 -4.46
N LEU A 29 14.86 -10.65 -3.37
CA LEU A 29 14.61 -9.29 -2.88
C LEU A 29 15.79 -8.75 -2.07
N ILE A 30 16.64 -9.65 -1.56
CA ILE A 30 17.80 -9.34 -0.73
C ILE A 30 19.05 -9.14 -1.59
N ASN A 31 19.32 -10.04 -2.53
CA ASN A 31 20.51 -10.03 -3.36
C ASN A 31 20.19 -9.50 -4.77
N LYS A 32 20.85 -8.41 -5.17
CA LYS A 32 20.70 -7.78 -6.49
C LYS A 32 21.02 -8.73 -7.64
N ASP A 33 21.89 -9.71 -7.42
CA ASP A 33 22.36 -10.66 -8.44
C ASP A 33 21.49 -11.91 -8.53
N THR A 34 20.58 -12.11 -7.58
CA THR A 34 19.67 -13.27 -7.57
C THR A 34 18.41 -12.97 -8.40
N PRO A 35 18.11 -13.74 -9.46
CA PRO A 35 16.92 -13.53 -10.27
C PRO A 35 15.63 -13.88 -9.50
N CYS A 36 14.60 -13.04 -9.62
CA CYS A 36 13.27 -13.23 -9.01
C CYS A 36 12.29 -14.07 -9.86
N LEU A 37 12.78 -15.02 -10.66
CA LEU A 37 11.96 -15.79 -11.61
C LEU A 37 11.66 -17.20 -11.08
N PRO A 38 10.42 -17.71 -11.22
CA PRO A 38 10.23 -19.16 -11.33
C PRO A 38 10.93 -19.63 -12.62
N ASN A 39 11.45 -20.87 -12.63
CA ASN A 39 12.33 -21.45 -13.66
C ASN A 39 11.74 -21.56 -15.10
N GLU A 40 10.72 -20.79 -15.46
CA GLU A 40 10.11 -20.82 -16.78
C GLU A 40 10.55 -19.63 -17.64
N ASN A 41 11.17 -19.99 -18.76
CA ASN A 41 11.45 -19.23 -19.98
C ASN A 41 11.84 -17.75 -19.83
N ILE A 42 13.13 -17.53 -20.11
CA ILE A 42 13.80 -16.26 -20.37
C ILE A 42 13.22 -15.63 -21.65
N GLU A 43 11.95 -15.24 -21.65
CA GLU A 43 11.40 -14.43 -22.73
C GLU A 43 11.90 -12.99 -22.55
N ASN A 44 12.88 -12.64 -23.38
CA ASN A 44 13.43 -11.33 -23.69
C ASN A 44 13.37 -10.24 -22.60
N ARG A 45 14.57 -9.91 -22.10
CA ARG A 45 14.92 -8.82 -21.17
C ARG A 45 14.55 -7.41 -21.67
N ILE A 46 13.28 -7.12 -21.92
CA ILE A 46 12.86 -5.74 -22.16
C ILE A 46 12.67 -5.09 -20.79
N SER A 47 13.69 -4.37 -20.33
CA SER A 47 13.52 -3.41 -19.24
C SER A 47 12.84 -2.16 -19.79
N LEU A 48 11.68 -1.82 -19.26
CA LEU A 48 11.02 -0.56 -19.61
C LEU A 48 11.68 0.61 -18.87
N CYS A 49 12.35 0.36 -17.75
CA CYS A 49 13.12 1.39 -17.05
C CYS A 49 14.19 2.05 -17.93
N GLU A 50 14.95 1.27 -18.71
CA GLU A 50 15.96 1.81 -19.63
C GLU A 50 15.35 2.61 -20.80
N THR A 51 14.10 2.32 -21.15
CA THR A 51 13.37 2.96 -22.25
C THR A 51 12.75 4.29 -21.83
N PHE A 52 12.17 4.36 -20.64
CA PHE A 52 11.38 5.51 -20.19
C PHE A 52 12.19 6.53 -19.38
N LEU A 53 13.25 6.14 -18.68
CA LEU A 53 14.03 7.07 -17.87
C LEU A 53 14.91 8.00 -18.74
N ASN A 54 14.91 9.29 -18.44
CA ASN A 54 15.71 10.26 -19.16
C ASN A 54 17.17 10.22 -18.67
N GLN A 55 18.07 9.75 -19.53
CA GLN A 55 19.51 9.64 -19.27
C GLN A 55 20.19 10.99 -18.97
N GLY A 56 19.63 12.10 -19.46
CA GLY A 56 20.19 13.44 -19.30
C GLY A 56 19.82 14.14 -17.98
N ALA A 57 19.02 13.52 -17.11
CA ALA A 57 18.62 14.12 -15.84
C ALA A 57 19.55 13.72 -14.68
N ASP A 58 19.80 14.65 -13.76
CA ASP A 58 20.79 14.50 -12.68
C ASP A 58 20.55 13.29 -11.78
N ASN A 59 19.28 12.90 -11.60
CA ASN A 59 18.90 11.74 -10.78
C ASN A 59 18.84 10.41 -11.55
N TYR A 60 19.17 10.38 -12.84
CA TYR A 60 19.07 9.17 -13.68
C TYR A 60 19.83 7.99 -13.07
N LYS A 61 21.10 8.17 -12.71
CA LYS A 61 21.95 7.09 -12.17
C LYS A 61 21.39 6.46 -10.90
N LYS A 62 20.80 7.27 -10.01
CA LYS A 62 20.16 6.77 -8.79
C LYS A 62 18.84 6.08 -9.14
N LEU A 63 18.05 6.66 -10.04
CA LEU A 63 16.70 6.19 -10.32
C LEU A 63 16.65 4.94 -11.21
N ILE A 64 17.62 4.73 -12.12
CA ILE A 64 17.67 3.52 -12.95
C ILE A 64 17.83 2.27 -12.08
N ASP A 65 18.72 2.28 -11.08
CA ASP A 65 18.88 1.18 -10.13
C ASP A 65 17.60 0.90 -9.35
N HIS A 66 16.93 1.95 -8.87
CA HIS A 66 15.65 1.83 -8.17
C HIS A 66 14.54 1.29 -9.08
N CYS A 67 14.50 1.71 -10.34
CA CYS A 67 13.52 1.26 -11.33
C CYS A 67 13.72 -0.22 -11.67
N LEU A 68 14.95 -0.63 -11.93
CA LEU A 68 15.29 -2.04 -12.18
C LEU A 68 14.94 -2.93 -10.97
N ASN A 69 15.13 -2.45 -9.75
CA ASN A 69 14.64 -3.13 -8.55
C ASN A 69 13.11 -3.16 -8.50
N GLY A 70 12.42 -2.12 -8.95
CA GLY A 70 10.97 -2.10 -9.10
C GLY A 70 10.46 -3.20 -10.05
N GLU A 71 11.09 -3.38 -11.21
CA GLU A 71 10.78 -4.48 -12.14
C GLU A 71 11.02 -5.86 -11.51
N LYS A 72 12.07 -6.00 -10.68
CA LYS A 72 12.32 -7.24 -9.91
C LYS A 72 11.22 -7.51 -8.89
N ILE A 73 10.79 -6.49 -8.14
CA ILE A 73 9.67 -6.57 -7.20
C ILE A 73 8.41 -7.03 -7.96
N LEU A 74 8.07 -6.39 -9.07
CA LEU A 74 6.88 -6.76 -9.86
C LEU A 74 6.91 -8.21 -10.37
N ARG A 75 8.07 -8.69 -10.83
CA ARG A 75 8.25 -10.10 -11.21
C ARG A 75 8.10 -11.06 -10.04
N PHE A 76 8.69 -10.73 -8.90
CA PHE A 76 8.55 -11.53 -7.68
C PHE A 76 7.08 -11.65 -7.25
N PHE A 77 6.34 -10.55 -7.32
CA PHE A 77 4.92 -10.56 -6.96
C PHE A 77 4.07 -11.24 -8.02
N LYS A 78 4.39 -11.18 -9.32
CA LYS A 78 3.68 -11.92 -10.39
C LYS A 78 3.52 -13.40 -10.04
N SER A 79 4.60 -14.08 -9.66
CA SER A 79 4.55 -15.52 -9.35
C SER A 79 3.65 -15.84 -8.15
N ARG A 80 3.54 -14.92 -7.19
CA ARG A 80 2.68 -15.05 -6.01
C ARG A 80 1.23 -14.67 -6.30
N LEU A 81 0.99 -13.61 -7.08
CA LEU A 81 -0.34 -13.15 -7.51
C LEU A 81 -1.09 -14.20 -8.31
N HIS A 82 -0.39 -15.00 -9.13
CA HIS A 82 -1.00 -16.08 -9.91
C HIS A 82 -1.63 -17.19 -9.04
N SER A 83 -1.25 -17.28 -7.76
CA SER A 83 -1.80 -18.25 -6.81
C SER A 83 -2.96 -17.72 -5.96
N ILE A 84 -3.32 -16.43 -6.12
CA ILE A 84 -4.34 -15.77 -5.30
C ILE A 84 -5.69 -15.82 -6.01
N VAL A 85 -6.69 -16.37 -5.31
CA VAL A 85 -8.00 -16.70 -5.88
C VAL A 85 -9.03 -15.57 -5.74
N THR A 86 -8.79 -14.59 -4.86
CA THR A 86 -9.75 -13.50 -4.59
C THR A 86 -9.17 -12.12 -4.79
N ASP A 87 -10.02 -11.20 -5.28
CA ASP A 87 -9.67 -9.81 -5.57
C ASP A 87 -9.20 -9.06 -4.30
N ASP A 88 -9.84 -9.29 -3.15
CA ASP A 88 -9.47 -8.67 -1.86
C ASP A 88 -8.04 -8.97 -1.40
N ILE A 89 -7.60 -10.22 -1.59
CA ILE A 89 -6.23 -10.62 -1.23
C ILE A 89 -5.26 -10.00 -2.23
N ARG A 90 -5.58 -10.01 -3.53
CA ARG A 90 -4.77 -9.37 -4.57
C ARG A 90 -4.55 -7.87 -4.28
N ASP A 91 -5.61 -7.15 -3.92
CA ASP A 91 -5.53 -5.72 -3.64
C ASP A 91 -4.64 -5.41 -2.42
N THR A 92 -4.71 -6.26 -1.40
CA THR A 92 -3.82 -6.17 -0.23
C THR A 92 -2.35 -6.32 -0.65
N PHE A 93 -2.04 -7.33 -1.46
CA PHE A 93 -0.69 -7.55 -2.00
C PHE A 93 -0.22 -6.38 -2.86
N CYS A 94 -1.09 -5.81 -3.69
CA CYS A 94 -0.76 -4.64 -4.49
C CYS A 94 -0.49 -3.40 -3.63
N GLY A 95 -1.16 -3.28 -2.48
CA GLY A 95 -0.80 -2.30 -1.45
C GLY A 95 0.65 -2.47 -0.99
N TYR A 96 1.08 -3.70 -0.71
CA TYR A 96 2.46 -3.99 -0.29
C TYR A 96 3.47 -3.60 -1.37
N VAL A 97 3.17 -3.95 -2.63
CA VAL A 97 3.99 -3.58 -3.79
C VAL A 97 4.16 -2.07 -3.87
N ASN A 98 3.09 -1.29 -3.73
CA ASN A 98 3.17 0.18 -3.76
C ASN A 98 4.09 0.75 -2.69
N TYR A 99 4.00 0.26 -1.45
CA TYR A 99 4.92 0.66 -0.38
C TYR A 99 6.37 0.27 -0.68
N MET A 100 6.60 -0.91 -1.25
CA MET A 100 7.94 -1.34 -1.65
C MET A 100 8.52 -0.45 -2.75
N LEU A 101 7.76 -0.21 -3.83
CA LEU A 101 8.16 0.63 -4.96
C LEU A 101 8.45 2.06 -4.51
N TYR A 102 7.55 2.67 -3.75
CA TYR A 102 7.77 4.03 -3.26
C TYR A 102 8.99 4.10 -2.33
N SER A 103 9.22 3.08 -1.50
CA SER A 103 10.41 3.05 -0.62
C SER A 103 11.74 3.01 -1.37
N GLN A 104 11.77 2.67 -2.66
CA GLN A 104 12.97 2.79 -3.48
C GLN A 104 13.32 4.25 -3.77
N ILE A 105 12.32 5.11 -3.94
CA ILE A 105 12.50 6.47 -4.49
C ILE A 105 12.16 7.58 -3.51
N HIS A 106 11.73 7.25 -2.29
CA HIS A 106 11.27 8.22 -1.29
C HIS A 106 12.33 9.27 -0.90
N GLU A 107 13.61 8.98 -1.11
CA GLU A 107 14.74 9.90 -0.86
C GLU A 107 15.16 10.72 -2.08
N ILE A 108 14.40 10.67 -3.17
CA ILE A 108 14.67 11.48 -4.37
C ILE A 108 13.89 12.78 -4.25
N ASP A 109 14.58 13.90 -4.45
CA ASP A 109 13.99 15.23 -4.40
C ASP A 109 12.90 15.40 -5.46
N ARG A 110 11.87 16.16 -5.09
CA ARG A 110 10.69 16.44 -5.91
C ARG A 110 10.57 17.96 -6.16
N PRO A 111 10.01 18.38 -7.31
CA PRO A 111 9.49 17.56 -8.42
C PRO A 111 10.59 16.99 -9.33
N SER A 112 10.33 15.86 -9.98
CA SER A 112 11.24 15.29 -10.98
C SER A 112 10.48 14.57 -12.08
N ASN A 113 10.69 14.96 -13.34
CA ASN A 113 10.14 14.26 -14.51
C ASN A 113 10.53 12.79 -14.53
N ASN A 114 11.71 12.48 -13.98
CA ASN A 114 12.21 11.12 -13.89
C ASN A 114 11.38 10.26 -12.91
N ILE A 115 10.80 10.83 -11.85
CA ILE A 115 9.86 10.11 -10.97
C ILE A 115 8.57 9.74 -11.73
N SER A 116 8.05 10.65 -12.56
CA SER A 116 6.90 10.32 -13.44
C SER A 116 7.26 9.17 -14.39
N ASN A 117 8.42 9.25 -15.05
CA ASN A 117 8.88 8.21 -15.97
C ASN A 117 9.13 6.87 -15.28
N TYR A 118 9.62 6.87 -14.04
CA TYR A 118 9.74 5.66 -13.20
C TYR A 118 8.38 4.98 -13.03
N TYR A 119 7.34 5.71 -12.66
CA TYR A 119 6.00 5.12 -12.50
C TYR A 119 5.41 4.68 -13.83
N THR A 120 5.58 5.46 -14.90
CA THR A 120 5.15 5.05 -16.25
C THR A 120 5.85 3.76 -16.68
N ALA A 121 7.14 3.61 -16.45
CA ALA A 121 7.88 2.38 -16.75
C ALA A 121 7.29 1.18 -16.00
N LEU A 122 7.10 1.31 -14.69
CA LEU A 122 6.62 0.23 -13.84
C LEU A 122 5.15 -0.15 -14.09
N ILE A 123 4.29 0.82 -14.39
CA ILE A 123 2.89 0.57 -14.77
C ILE A 123 2.86 -0.24 -16.07
N ASN A 124 3.58 0.21 -17.11
CA ASN A 124 3.63 -0.51 -18.38
C ASN A 124 4.25 -1.90 -18.21
N TYR A 125 5.27 -2.02 -17.36
CA TYR A 125 5.93 -3.30 -17.11
C TYR A 125 5.00 -4.28 -16.40
N ASN A 126 4.26 -3.81 -15.38
CA ASN A 126 3.25 -4.60 -14.70
C ASN A 126 2.14 -5.07 -15.65
N SER A 127 1.64 -4.19 -16.53
CA SER A 127 0.66 -4.57 -17.56
C SER A 127 1.21 -5.60 -18.54
N TYR A 128 2.47 -5.47 -18.93
CA TYR A 128 3.14 -6.43 -19.82
C TYR A 128 3.27 -7.81 -19.17
N ILE A 129 3.74 -7.88 -17.92
CA ILE A 129 3.97 -9.18 -17.26
C ILE A 129 2.70 -9.79 -16.66
N ASN A 130 1.68 -8.99 -16.34
CA ASN A 130 0.42 -9.41 -15.70
C ASN A 130 -0.82 -8.82 -16.41
N PRO A 131 -1.09 -9.18 -17.69
CA PRO A 131 -2.13 -8.52 -18.50
C PRO A 131 -3.56 -8.68 -17.98
N TYR A 132 -3.84 -9.70 -17.15
CA TYR A 132 -5.20 -10.00 -16.67
C TYR A 132 -5.38 -9.82 -15.16
N ASN A 133 -4.29 -9.93 -14.37
CA ASN A 133 -4.34 -9.98 -12.90
C ASN A 133 -3.24 -9.12 -12.24
N GLY A 134 -2.78 -8.07 -12.92
CA GLY A 134 -1.74 -7.18 -12.43
C GLY A 134 -2.22 -6.21 -11.36
N CYS A 135 -1.28 -5.56 -10.68
CA CYS A 135 -1.61 -4.49 -9.74
C CYS A 135 -2.11 -3.24 -10.46
N VAL A 136 -3.38 -2.89 -10.26
CA VAL A 136 -4.04 -1.80 -10.99
C VAL A 136 -3.66 -0.40 -10.47
N ASN A 137 -3.13 -0.31 -9.24
CA ASN A 137 -2.98 0.95 -8.51
C ASN A 137 -1.52 1.38 -8.27
N ILE A 138 -0.57 1.02 -9.15
CA ILE A 138 0.81 1.50 -9.03
C ILE A 138 0.86 3.01 -9.24
N ASN A 139 1.19 3.77 -8.21
CA ASN A 139 1.17 5.23 -8.25
C ASN A 139 2.23 5.88 -7.35
N ASP A 140 2.51 7.16 -7.63
CA ASP A 140 3.28 8.01 -6.72
C ASP A 140 2.41 8.39 -5.51
N LEU A 141 2.85 7.98 -4.33
CA LEU A 141 2.21 8.36 -3.06
C LEU A 141 2.32 9.88 -2.81
N SER A 142 3.22 10.58 -3.51
CA SER A 142 3.38 12.05 -3.45
C SER A 142 3.55 12.60 -2.03
N ILE A 143 4.11 11.78 -1.15
CA ILE A 143 4.39 12.08 0.26
C ILE A 143 5.86 12.52 0.40
N ASN A 144 6.22 13.24 1.46
CA ASN A 144 7.63 13.52 1.75
C ASN A 144 8.29 12.35 2.50
N LYS A 145 9.62 12.37 2.64
CA LYS A 145 10.38 11.32 3.31
C LYS A 145 9.93 11.07 4.75
N ASP A 146 9.78 12.13 5.53
CA ASP A 146 9.51 12.03 6.98
C ASP A 146 8.10 11.52 7.28
N ASP A 147 7.12 11.92 6.46
CA ASP A 147 5.75 11.42 6.57
C ASP A 147 5.64 10.00 6.00
N PHE A 148 6.45 9.65 5.00
CA PHE A 148 6.53 8.27 4.53
C PHE A 148 7.08 7.32 5.60
N GLN A 149 8.08 7.74 6.40
CA GLN A 149 8.58 6.90 7.50
C GLN A 149 7.47 6.59 8.50
N LYS A 150 6.65 7.58 8.87
CA LYS A 150 5.49 7.37 9.75
C LYS A 150 4.46 6.46 9.09
N LYS A 151 4.12 6.74 7.82
CA LYS A 151 3.15 5.97 7.04
C LYS A 151 3.52 4.49 6.95
N ILE A 152 4.78 4.19 6.61
CA ILE A 152 5.26 2.82 6.47
C ILE A 152 5.37 2.09 7.81
N TYR A 153 5.78 2.79 8.87
CA TYR A 153 5.76 2.27 10.23
C TYR A 153 4.35 1.81 10.60
N LEU A 154 3.36 2.71 10.51
CA LEU A 154 1.97 2.43 10.88
C LEU A 154 1.40 1.28 10.05
N PHE A 155 1.69 1.28 8.76
CA PHE A 155 1.29 0.22 7.84
C PHE A 155 1.85 -1.15 8.27
N ILE A 156 3.17 -1.29 8.45
CA ILE A 156 3.80 -2.58 8.79
C ILE A 156 3.30 -3.10 10.15
N HIS A 157 3.15 -2.23 11.14
CA HIS A 157 2.70 -2.65 12.48
C HIS A 157 1.23 -3.06 12.48
N SER A 158 0.38 -2.40 11.70
CA SER A 158 -1.00 -2.83 11.47
C SER A 158 -1.07 -4.24 10.87
N GLU A 159 -0.25 -4.51 9.86
CA GLU A 159 -0.17 -5.85 9.25
C GLU A 159 0.30 -6.90 10.25
N ASN A 160 1.32 -6.60 11.07
CA ASN A 160 1.76 -7.53 12.12
C ASN A 160 0.66 -7.84 13.11
N LEU A 161 -0.03 -6.83 13.62
CA LEU A 161 -1.15 -6.99 14.56
C LEU A 161 -2.24 -7.87 13.96
N TYR A 162 -2.62 -7.63 12.70
CA TYR A 162 -3.56 -8.46 11.96
C TYR A 162 -3.08 -9.92 11.90
N TRP A 163 -1.86 -10.15 11.41
CA TRP A 163 -1.35 -11.50 11.21
C TRP A 163 -1.09 -12.26 12.50
N ILE A 164 -0.83 -11.58 13.63
CA ILE A 164 -0.78 -12.23 14.95
C ILE A 164 -2.11 -12.92 15.27
N ARG A 165 -3.25 -12.31 14.94
CA ARG A 165 -4.56 -12.92 15.15
C ARG A 165 -4.81 -14.04 14.15
N GLU A 166 -4.64 -13.75 12.85
CA GLU A 166 -4.94 -14.69 11.77
C GLU A 166 -4.00 -15.92 11.74
N ASN A 167 -2.78 -15.78 12.24
CA ASN A 167 -1.80 -16.85 12.31
C ASN A 167 -1.41 -17.16 13.76
N TYR A 168 -2.32 -16.95 14.71
CA TYR A 168 -2.02 -17.15 16.12
C TYR A 168 -1.44 -18.55 16.42
N ASN A 169 -1.91 -19.59 15.75
CA ASN A 169 -1.37 -20.95 15.91
C ASN A 169 0.14 -21.07 15.63
N GLN A 170 0.72 -20.16 14.84
CA GLN A 170 2.15 -20.12 14.56
C GLN A 170 2.97 -19.45 15.68
N VAL A 171 2.31 -18.64 16.51
CA VAL A 171 2.93 -17.80 17.56
C VAL A 171 2.32 -18.03 18.94
N ASN A 172 1.44 -19.00 19.11
CA ASN A 172 0.73 -19.26 20.37
C ASN A 172 1.67 -19.71 21.50
N THR A 173 2.81 -20.30 21.14
CA THR A 173 3.89 -20.73 22.04
C THR A 173 4.77 -19.58 22.52
N GLU A 174 4.66 -18.38 21.94
CA GLU A 174 5.40 -17.21 22.41
C GLU A 174 4.94 -16.80 23.80
N ASP A 175 5.87 -16.36 24.63
CA ASP A 175 5.55 -15.89 25.97
C ASP A 175 4.80 -14.56 25.96
N ASP A 176 4.15 -14.25 27.08
CA ASP A 176 3.38 -13.03 27.25
C ASP A 176 4.28 -11.78 27.09
N THR A 177 5.54 -11.86 27.54
CA THR A 177 6.52 -10.77 27.45
C THR A 177 6.84 -10.39 26.01
N SER A 178 6.92 -11.35 25.10
CA SER A 178 7.17 -11.11 23.67
C SER A 178 6.03 -10.32 23.03
N PHE A 179 4.78 -10.66 23.36
CA PHE A 179 3.63 -9.89 22.91
C PHE A 179 3.55 -8.51 23.56
N ILE A 180 3.83 -8.41 24.87
CA ILE A 180 3.84 -7.14 25.60
C ILE A 180 4.87 -6.19 25.00
N ASN A 181 6.12 -6.63 24.83
CA ASN A 181 7.19 -5.80 24.26
C ASN A 181 6.83 -5.27 22.86
N PHE A 182 6.22 -6.11 22.02
CA PHE A 182 5.77 -5.68 20.69
C PHE A 182 4.63 -4.66 20.78
N LEU A 183 3.63 -4.90 21.64
CA LEU A 183 2.50 -3.97 21.82
C LEU A 183 2.93 -2.64 22.45
N ASP A 184 3.87 -2.66 23.39
CA ASP A 184 4.45 -1.46 24.01
C ASP A 184 5.21 -0.62 22.98
N GLU A 185 6.01 -1.24 22.11
CA GLU A 185 6.67 -0.54 21.01
C GLU A 185 5.64 0.11 20.06
N VAL A 186 4.59 -0.63 19.70
CA VAL A 186 3.51 -0.09 18.87
C VAL A 186 2.87 1.12 19.52
N ALA A 187 2.48 1.00 20.78
CA ALA A 187 1.80 2.06 21.52
C ALA A 187 2.68 3.29 21.71
N SER A 188 3.93 3.10 22.14
CA SER A 188 4.88 4.18 22.37
C SER A 188 5.14 5.01 21.11
N ASN A 189 5.39 4.36 19.98
CA ASN A 189 5.62 5.04 18.71
C ASN A 189 4.35 5.71 18.17
N TYR A 190 3.19 5.05 18.25
CA TYR A 190 1.92 5.66 17.87
C TYR A 190 1.65 6.92 18.71
N ASN A 191 1.82 6.84 20.03
CA ASN A 191 1.62 7.94 20.96
C ASN A 191 2.55 9.10 20.63
N SER A 192 3.82 8.83 20.32
CA SER A 192 4.79 9.83 19.86
C SER A 192 4.38 10.50 18.54
N ILE A 193 3.82 9.75 17.59
CA ILE A 193 3.30 10.30 16.32
C ILE A 193 2.15 11.27 16.59
N ILE A 194 1.18 10.92 17.44
CA ILE A 194 -0.02 11.76 17.63
C ILE A 194 0.20 12.92 18.60
N ASP A 195 1.12 12.82 19.56
CA ASP A 195 1.44 13.90 20.51
C ASP A 195 2.14 15.08 19.79
N ASN A 196 2.99 14.79 18.82
CA ASN A 196 3.83 15.77 18.14
C ASN A 196 3.18 16.42 16.91
N THR A 197 1.93 16.10 16.62
CA THR A 197 1.35 16.37 15.30
C THR A 197 0.02 17.12 15.39
N ASP A 198 -0.03 18.31 14.81
CA ASP A 198 -1.28 19.01 14.52
C ASP A 198 -2.09 18.21 13.50
N CYS A 199 -3.42 18.19 13.61
CA CYS A 199 -4.26 17.32 12.76
C CYS A 199 -3.98 17.44 11.25
N LYS A 200 -3.65 18.64 10.76
CA LYS A 200 -3.29 18.87 9.34
C LYS A 200 -2.04 18.10 8.89
N LYS A 201 -1.09 17.87 9.79
CA LYS A 201 0.15 17.12 9.52
C LYS A 201 -0.07 15.61 9.55
N ILE A 202 -1.21 15.13 10.09
CA ILE A 202 -1.57 13.72 10.10
C ILE A 202 -2.12 13.23 8.75
N ALA A 203 -2.73 14.14 7.97
CA ALA A 203 -3.44 13.82 6.72
C ALA A 203 -2.72 12.83 5.77
N PRO A 204 -1.38 12.89 5.57
CA PRO A 204 -0.69 11.96 4.67
C PRO A 204 -0.74 10.47 5.08
N TYR A 205 -0.96 10.17 6.36
CA TYR A 205 -0.95 8.81 6.93
C TYR A 205 -2.14 8.53 7.85
N GLU A 206 -3.18 9.35 7.75
CA GLU A 206 -4.41 9.25 8.54
C GLU A 206 -5.10 7.88 8.40
N ARG A 207 -5.13 7.32 7.18
CA ARG A 207 -5.69 5.99 6.94
C ARG A 207 -4.93 4.92 7.73
N GLU A 208 -3.60 4.97 7.71
CA GLU A 208 -2.75 3.99 8.37
C GLU A 208 -2.83 4.10 9.90
N LEU A 209 -3.05 5.31 10.45
CA LEU A 209 -3.34 5.47 11.88
C LEU A 209 -4.62 4.75 12.29
N ARG A 210 -5.71 4.97 11.56
CA ARG A 210 -7.00 4.32 11.87
C ARG A 210 -6.91 2.81 11.77
N ASN A 211 -6.20 2.31 10.75
CA ASN A 211 -5.95 0.89 10.63
C ASN A 211 -5.19 0.39 11.87
N LEU A 212 -4.13 1.06 12.29
CA LEU A 212 -3.36 0.66 13.47
C LEU A 212 -4.21 0.67 14.74
N GLU A 213 -5.03 1.70 14.97
CA GLU A 213 -5.95 1.80 16.11
C GLU A 213 -6.90 0.60 16.19
N ARG A 214 -7.52 0.25 15.06
CA ARG A 214 -8.41 -0.89 14.93
C ARG A 214 -7.66 -2.20 15.18
N GLU A 215 -6.56 -2.42 14.45
CA GLU A 215 -5.81 -3.67 14.54
C GLU A 215 -5.22 -3.87 15.94
N PHE A 216 -4.77 -2.81 16.61
CA PHE A 216 -4.24 -2.87 17.97
C PHE A 216 -5.30 -3.32 18.97
N SER A 217 -6.46 -2.65 18.95
CA SER A 217 -7.57 -2.96 19.86
C SER A 217 -8.05 -4.39 19.68
N SER A 218 -8.26 -4.82 18.43
CA SER A 218 -8.67 -6.19 18.11
C SER A 218 -7.62 -7.23 18.51
N THR A 219 -6.33 -6.95 18.35
CA THR A 219 -5.26 -7.89 18.75
C THR A 219 -5.10 -7.98 20.25
N LEU A 220 -5.19 -6.87 20.96
CA LEU A 220 -5.13 -6.86 22.42
C LEU A 220 -6.27 -7.66 23.04
N GLU A 221 -7.50 -7.47 22.55
CA GLU A 221 -8.68 -8.22 22.99
C GLU A 221 -8.51 -9.72 22.68
N PHE A 222 -8.16 -10.06 21.44
CA PHE A 222 -7.95 -11.44 21.02
C PHE A 222 -6.90 -12.16 21.88
N LEU A 223 -5.76 -11.53 22.17
CA LEU A 223 -4.71 -12.17 22.99
C LEU A 223 -5.19 -12.42 24.41
N LYS A 224 -5.96 -11.50 25.01
CA LYS A 224 -6.57 -11.67 26.33
C LYS A 224 -7.56 -12.82 26.36
N GLU A 225 -8.41 -12.95 25.34
CA GLU A 225 -9.33 -14.08 25.20
C GLU A 225 -8.61 -15.42 25.09
N ARG A 226 -7.40 -15.43 24.52
CA ARG A 226 -6.52 -16.61 24.44
C ARG A 226 -5.71 -16.87 25.72
N GLY A 227 -6.01 -16.15 26.80
CA GLY A 227 -5.41 -16.34 28.11
C GLY A 227 -4.02 -15.72 28.30
N LYS A 228 -3.56 -14.88 27.35
CA LYS A 228 -2.32 -14.13 27.50
C LYS A 228 -2.51 -13.02 28.53
N LYS A 229 -1.59 -12.90 29.50
CA LYS A 229 -1.66 -11.86 30.54
C LYS A 229 -1.02 -10.57 30.03
N ILE A 230 -1.74 -9.87 29.16
CA ILE A 230 -1.24 -8.64 28.54
C ILE A 230 -1.60 -7.42 29.40
N ASN A 231 -0.58 -6.70 29.86
CA ASN A 231 -0.64 -5.42 30.55
C ASN A 231 0.20 -4.34 29.85
N SER A 232 0.14 -4.32 28.52
CA SER A 232 0.87 -3.37 27.67
C SER A 232 0.40 -1.92 27.85
N GLU A 233 1.22 -0.98 27.40
CA GLU A 233 0.84 0.39 27.12
C GLU A 233 -0.41 0.45 26.22
N THR A 234 -1.20 1.50 26.40
CA THR A 234 -2.41 1.75 25.61
C THR A 234 -2.18 2.86 24.60
N LEU A 235 -2.94 2.80 23.51
CA LEU A 235 -3.00 3.92 22.57
C LEU A 235 -3.70 5.10 23.24
N LYS A 236 -3.08 6.28 23.16
CA LYS A 236 -3.73 7.53 23.56
C LYS A 236 -4.83 7.88 22.55
N PRO A 237 -5.95 8.44 22.99
CA PRO A 237 -6.96 8.91 22.05
C PRO A 237 -6.42 10.10 21.25
N ARG A 238 -6.74 10.15 19.95
CA ARG A 238 -6.45 11.33 19.13
C ARG A 238 -7.26 12.53 19.62
N LYS A 239 -6.72 13.74 19.39
CA LYS A 239 -7.44 14.99 19.66
C LYS A 239 -8.75 15.00 18.86
N ALA A 240 -9.85 15.42 19.48
CA ALA A 240 -11.18 15.41 18.86
C ALA A 240 -11.23 16.19 17.53
N GLU A 241 -10.48 17.29 17.42
CA GLU A 241 -10.32 18.07 16.19
C GLU A 241 -9.72 17.28 15.01
N CYS A 242 -8.94 16.23 15.29
CA CYS A 242 -8.35 15.38 14.25
C CYS A 242 -9.33 14.35 13.71
N LEU A 243 -10.42 14.08 14.43
CA LEU A 243 -11.48 13.18 14.01
C LEU A 243 -12.36 13.81 12.90
N HIS A 244 -12.28 15.13 12.67
CA HIS A 244 -13.12 15.80 11.66
C HIS A 244 -12.48 15.89 10.26
N ILE A 245 -11.23 15.47 10.08
CA ILE A 245 -10.61 15.34 8.74
C ILE A 245 -11.34 14.27 7.89
N ASP A 246 -12.12 13.42 8.55
CA ASP A 246 -12.93 12.32 8.01
C ASP A 246 -13.88 12.69 6.86
N ALA A 247 -14.40 13.92 6.79
CA ALA A 247 -15.36 14.31 5.74
C ALA A 247 -14.70 14.78 4.43
N ILE A 248 -13.54 15.44 4.51
CA ILE A 248 -12.89 16.09 3.36
C ILE A 248 -11.85 15.15 2.71
N GLY A 249 -11.14 14.35 3.52
CA GLY A 249 -10.18 13.38 3.01
C GLY A 249 -10.85 12.24 2.21
N ASN A 250 -12.02 11.78 2.69
CA ASN A 250 -12.79 10.75 1.98
C ASN A 250 -13.39 11.27 0.67
N SER A 251 -13.89 12.51 0.60
CA SER A 251 -14.43 13.07 -0.66
C SER A 251 -13.35 13.29 -1.73
N LEU A 252 -12.13 13.69 -1.34
CA LEU A 252 -11.00 13.85 -2.27
C LEU A 252 -10.43 12.51 -2.76
N ILE A 253 -10.45 11.47 -1.93
CA ILE A 253 -9.99 10.12 -2.32
C ILE A 253 -11.03 9.41 -3.21
N ILE A 254 -12.33 9.55 -2.91
CA ILE A 254 -13.41 8.96 -3.70
C ILE A 254 -13.47 9.57 -5.11
N ASN A 255 -13.31 10.90 -5.23
CA ASN A 255 -13.27 11.57 -6.54
C ASN A 255 -12.05 11.19 -7.41
N ARG A 256 -10.99 10.65 -6.81
CA ARG A 256 -9.77 10.25 -7.53
C ARG A 256 -9.77 8.78 -7.96
N LEU A 257 -10.64 7.95 -7.39
CA LEU A 257 -10.64 6.50 -7.58
C LEU A 257 -11.86 5.95 -8.35
N GLY A 258 -12.84 6.77 -8.72
CA GLY A 258 -13.89 6.42 -9.70
C GLY A 258 -14.42 4.99 -9.63
N TYR A 259 -15.12 4.61 -8.55
CA TYR A 259 -15.81 3.32 -8.47
C TYR A 259 -17.27 3.46 -8.06
N GLY A 260 -18.14 2.81 -8.84
CA GLY A 260 -19.57 2.64 -8.59
C GLY A 260 -19.85 1.51 -7.60
N ILE A 261 -20.98 1.64 -6.91
CA ILE A 261 -21.40 0.81 -5.77
C ILE A 261 -21.87 -0.57 -6.24
N SER A 262 -21.38 -1.64 -5.60
CA SER A 262 -22.10 -2.91 -5.50
C SER A 262 -21.86 -3.56 -4.14
N THR A 263 -22.95 -3.93 -3.48
CA THR A 263 -22.99 -4.47 -2.12
C THR A 263 -23.17 -5.99 -2.16
N SER A 264 -22.21 -6.76 -1.64
CA SER A 264 -22.46 -8.00 -0.89
C SER A 264 -21.17 -8.55 -0.25
N GLY A 265 -21.25 -8.97 1.02
CA GLY A 265 -20.39 -9.96 1.66
C GLY A 265 -18.94 -9.58 2.02
N SER A 266 -18.70 -9.24 3.29
CA SER A 266 -17.40 -9.35 3.99
C SER A 266 -16.16 -8.93 3.20
N ALA A 267 -16.08 -7.66 2.80
CA ALA A 267 -14.87 -7.12 2.20
C ALA A 267 -13.85 -6.74 3.29
N ARG A 268 -12.61 -7.18 3.11
CA ARG A 268 -11.40 -6.82 3.91
C ARG A 268 -11.17 -5.29 3.95
N TRP A 269 -11.86 -4.59 3.05
CA TRP A 269 -12.11 -3.17 2.98
C TRP A 269 -13.61 -2.95 2.75
N SER A 270 -14.34 -2.44 3.74
CA SER A 270 -15.70 -1.95 3.51
C SER A 270 -15.90 -0.63 4.26
N PRO A 271 -16.38 0.44 3.60
CA PRO A 271 -16.77 1.66 4.26
C PRO A 271 -18.14 1.44 4.91
N SER A 272 -18.19 1.25 6.23
CA SER A 272 -19.44 1.39 6.96
C SER A 272 -19.71 2.88 7.15
N ASN A 273 -20.66 3.38 6.35
CA ASN A 273 -21.31 4.66 6.57
C ASN A 273 -22.26 4.52 7.76
N ASP A 274 -22.06 5.34 8.79
CA ASP A 274 -23.13 5.71 9.70
C ASP A 274 -23.42 7.22 9.51
N GLU A 275 -24.63 7.44 9.00
CA GLU A 275 -25.49 8.64 8.95
C GLU A 275 -24.90 10.03 9.25
N VAL A 276 -25.00 10.93 8.24
CA VAL A 276 -25.63 12.25 8.47
C VAL A 276 -26.53 12.58 7.28
N ASN A 277 -27.84 12.57 7.52
CA ASN A 277 -28.84 13.24 6.69
C ASN A 277 -28.51 14.73 6.61
N GLY A 278 -28.19 15.22 5.41
CA GLY A 278 -27.88 16.62 5.15
C GLY A 278 -28.29 16.99 3.73
N ASN A 279 -29.59 17.21 3.55
CA ASN A 279 -30.19 17.80 2.36
C ASN A 279 -29.44 19.10 1.98
N ASN A 280 -28.88 19.20 0.76
CA ASN A 280 -28.57 20.47 0.11
C ASN A 280 -28.37 20.26 -1.41
N ASN A 281 -29.27 20.86 -2.18
CA ASN A 281 -29.15 21.05 -3.62
C ASN A 281 -27.85 21.77 -3.99
N SER A 282 -27.13 21.25 -4.99
CA SER A 282 -26.26 22.06 -5.84
C SER A 282 -26.10 21.39 -7.21
N ILE A 283 -26.81 21.97 -8.16
CA ILE A 283 -26.76 21.71 -9.59
C ILE A 283 -25.44 22.28 -10.13
N TYR A 284 -24.61 21.47 -10.79
CA TYR A 284 -23.84 21.91 -11.96
C TYR A 284 -23.63 20.76 -12.95
N THR A 285 -24.38 20.86 -14.03
CA THR A 285 -24.41 20.03 -15.23
C THR A 285 -23.11 20.19 -16.03
N PHE A 286 -22.45 19.09 -16.39
CA PHE A 286 -21.49 19.05 -17.51
C PHE A 286 -21.89 17.94 -18.48
N VAL A 287 -22.88 18.23 -19.32
CA VAL A 287 -23.22 17.44 -20.52
C VAL A 287 -22.54 18.12 -21.70
N VAL A 288 -21.26 17.83 -21.93
CA VAL A 288 -20.60 18.07 -23.22
C VAL A 288 -19.53 17.02 -23.40
N SER A 289 -19.79 15.99 -24.22
CA SER A 289 -18.86 15.36 -25.20
C SER A 289 -19.23 13.92 -25.61
N PHE A 290 -20.46 13.69 -26.07
CA PHE A 290 -20.79 12.49 -26.87
C PHE A 290 -21.23 12.78 -28.32
N VAL A 291 -21.28 14.05 -28.73
CA VAL A 291 -21.75 14.44 -30.07
C VAL A 291 -20.61 14.46 -31.12
N ILE A 292 -19.34 14.53 -30.70
CA ILE A 292 -18.22 14.65 -31.64
C ILE A 292 -17.77 13.27 -32.18
N ILE A 293 -17.90 12.21 -31.38
CA ILE A 293 -17.47 10.85 -31.79
C ILE A 293 -18.42 10.25 -32.83
N SER A 294 -19.72 10.55 -32.74
CA SER A 294 -20.74 10.07 -33.68
C SER A 294 -20.64 10.73 -35.07
N ALA A 295 -20.21 11.99 -35.16
CA ALA A 295 -19.98 12.66 -36.45
C ALA A 295 -18.75 12.11 -37.20
N ILE A 296 -17.68 11.76 -36.48
CA ILE A 296 -16.44 11.23 -37.07
C ILE A 296 -16.65 9.81 -37.63
N LEU A 297 -17.41 8.97 -36.93
CA LEU A 297 -17.71 7.61 -37.40
C LEU A 297 -18.63 7.60 -38.63
N VAL A 298 -19.59 8.53 -38.73
CA VAL A 298 -20.46 8.64 -39.92
C VAL A 298 -19.67 9.18 -41.12
N ALA A 299 -18.74 10.13 -40.93
CA ALA A 299 -17.89 10.61 -42.01
C ALA A 299 -16.92 9.53 -42.54
N LEU A 300 -16.37 8.69 -41.65
CA LEU A 300 -15.51 7.57 -42.04
C LEU A 300 -16.28 6.48 -42.79
N PHE A 301 -17.56 6.26 -42.45
CA PHE A 301 -18.40 5.26 -43.11
C PHE A 301 -18.82 5.69 -44.54
N ILE A 302 -18.92 6.99 -44.80
CA ILE A 302 -19.23 7.53 -46.14
C ILE A 302 -18.00 7.52 -47.05
N LEU A 303 -16.78 7.66 -46.50
CA LEU A 303 -15.55 7.68 -47.28
C LEU A 303 -15.01 6.28 -47.65
N TYR A 304 -15.55 5.21 -47.06
CA TYR A 304 -15.11 3.82 -47.29
C TYR A 304 -16.11 2.97 -48.09
N LYS A 305 -17.03 3.62 -48.81
CA LYS A 305 -17.97 2.97 -49.74
C LYS A 305 -17.90 3.62 -51.12
#